data_AF-A0A8S9SM77-F1
#
_entry.id   AF-A0A8S9SM77-F1
#
_cell.length_a   1.000
_cell.length_b   1.000
_cell.length_c   1.000
_cell.angle_alpha   90.00
_cell.angle_beta   90.00
_cell.angle_gamma   90.00
#
_symmetry.space_group_name_H-M   'P 1'
#
loop_
_entity.id
_entity.type
_entity.pdbx_description
1 polymer ?
#
loop_
_entity_poly.entity_id
_entity_poly.type
_entity_poly.pdbx_seq_one_letter_code
_entity_poly.pdbx_strand_id
1 'polypeptide(L)'
;MSRLRRDPSLTLIEIHRRSVGIHRRSVVVSVEIRRHSLSHSRQREITRITLSSVAAPLMEKLPWINHFHNTPDREWFETDAVLRVSLGNFVFFSILLVMMIGVKTQKDPRDGIHHGGWMMKVI
;
A
#
# COMPACT_ATOMS: atom_id res chain seq x y z
N MET A 1 31.33 -42.76 -38.98
CA MET A 1 30.30 -42.77 -37.91
C MET A 1 30.95 -43.10 -36.56
N SER A 2 31.55 -42.11 -35.90
CA SER A 2 32.15 -42.25 -34.57
C SER A 2 31.07 -42.03 -33.50
N ARG A 3 30.72 -43.09 -32.76
CA ARG A 3 29.75 -43.02 -31.66
C ARG A 3 30.36 -42.16 -30.53
N LEU A 4 29.72 -41.04 -30.21
CA LEU A 4 29.99 -40.26 -29.00
C LEU A 4 29.84 -41.18 -27.78
N ARG A 5 30.97 -41.64 -27.25
CA ARG A 5 31.05 -42.38 -25.98
C ARG A 5 30.68 -41.38 -24.87
N ARG A 6 29.40 -41.34 -24.47
CA ARG A 6 28.95 -40.59 -23.29
C ARG A 6 29.62 -41.22 -22.07
N ASP A 7 30.60 -40.52 -21.52
CA ASP A 7 31.24 -40.92 -20.27
C ASP A 7 30.23 -40.75 -19.11
N PRO A 8 29.89 -41.82 -18.39
CA PRO A 8 28.93 -41.76 -17.28
C PRO A 8 29.37 -40.84 -16.14
N SER A 9 30.68 -40.61 -15.96
CA SER A 9 31.20 -39.72 -14.91
C SER A 9 30.86 -38.24 -15.15
N LEU A 10 30.88 -37.79 -16.42
CA LEU A 10 30.51 -36.43 -16.81
C LEU A 10 29.02 -36.15 -16.61
N THR A 11 28.16 -37.18 -16.73
CA THR A 11 26.71 -37.02 -16.52
C THR A 11 26.34 -36.81 -15.05
N LEU A 12 27.05 -37.46 -14.13
CA LEU A 12 26.81 -37.31 -12.68
C LEU A 12 27.21 -35.91 -12.19
N ILE A 13 28.31 -35.37 -12.72
CA ILE A 13 28.80 -34.02 -12.41
C ILE A 13 27.80 -32.96 -12.92
N GLU A 14 27.25 -33.13 -14.12
CA GLU A 14 26.22 -32.25 -14.69
C GLU A 14 24.94 -32.25 -13.84
N ILE A 15 24.49 -33.43 -13.38
CA ILE A 15 23.32 -33.57 -12.51
C ILE A 15 23.56 -32.91 -11.15
N HIS A 16 24.72 -33.14 -10.54
CA HIS A 16 25.07 -32.49 -9.27
C HIS A 16 25.16 -30.97 -9.41
N ARG A 17 25.79 -30.47 -10.48
CA ARG A 17 25.88 -29.04 -10.78
C ARG A 17 24.48 -28.42 -10.99
N ARG A 18 23.58 -29.11 -11.69
CA ARG A 18 22.18 -28.68 -11.86
C ARG A 18 21.41 -28.69 -10.54
N SER A 19 21.57 -29.72 -9.71
CA SER A 19 20.93 -29.81 -8.40
C SER A 19 21.37 -28.67 -7.46
N VAL A 20 22.67 -28.40 -7.39
CA VAL A 20 23.23 -27.27 -6.62
C VAL A 20 22.74 -25.92 -7.15
N GLY A 21 22.63 -25.78 -8.48
CA GLY A 21 22.08 -24.58 -9.11
C GLY A 21 20.60 -24.35 -8.78
N ILE A 22 19.79 -25.41 -8.79
CA ILE A 22 18.36 -25.37 -8.41
C ILE A 22 18.20 -25.03 -6.92
N HIS A 23 19.01 -25.64 -6.06
CA HIS A 23 18.99 -25.37 -4.63
C HIS A 23 19.34 -23.91 -4.32
N ARG A 24 20.40 -23.37 -4.94
CA ARG A 24 20.77 -21.95 -4.80
C ARG A 24 19.65 -21.02 -5.28
N ARG A 25 19.01 -21.32 -6.42
CA ARG A 25 17.88 -20.52 -6.91
C ARG A 25 16.67 -20.58 -5.98
N SER A 26 16.35 -21.74 -5.44
CA SER A 26 15.24 -21.93 -4.49
C SER A 26 15.44 -21.11 -3.21
N VAL A 27 16.68 -21.07 -2.68
CA VAL A 27 17.03 -20.25 -1.52
C VAL A 27 16.90 -18.76 -1.82
N VAL A 28 17.41 -18.30 -2.97
CA VAL A 28 17.30 -16.88 -3.37
C VAL A 28 15.84 -16.45 -3.53
N VAL A 29 15.01 -17.27 -4.18
CA VAL A 29 13.57 -17.01 -4.35
C VAL A 29 12.85 -16.97 -2.99
N SER A 30 13.17 -17.89 -2.08
CA SER A 30 12.57 -17.91 -0.74
C SER A 30 12.96 -16.69 0.10
N VAL A 31 14.20 -16.20 -0.03
CA VAL A 31 14.65 -14.97 0.64
C VAL A 31 13.94 -13.74 0.08
N GLU A 32 13.76 -13.66 -1.25
CA GLU A 32 13.10 -12.53 -1.88
C GLU A 32 11.61 -12.47 -1.55
N ILE A 33 10.91 -13.61 -1.59
CA ILE A 33 9.49 -13.71 -1.17
C ILE A 33 9.34 -13.30 0.29
N ARG A 34 10.27 -13.73 1.16
CA ARG A 34 10.24 -13.35 2.58
C ARG A 34 10.48 -11.84 2.77
N ARG A 35 11.40 -11.23 2.02
CA ARG A 35 11.61 -9.76 2.05
C ARG A 35 10.36 -9.00 1.62
N HIS A 36 9.74 -9.42 0.53
CA HIS A 36 8.54 -8.77 0.00
C HIS A 36 7.35 -8.89 0.97
N SER A 37 7.16 -10.08 1.56
CA SER A 37 6.12 -10.32 2.58
C SER A 37 6.35 -9.48 3.85
N LEU A 38 7.60 -9.40 4.33
CA LEU A 38 7.96 -8.56 5.47
C LEU A 38 7.79 -7.05 5.21
N SER A 39 7.94 -6.59 3.97
CA SER A 39 7.65 -5.20 3.59
C SER A 39 6.16 -4.88 3.71
N HIS A 40 5.30 -5.76 3.18
CA HIS A 40 3.85 -5.60 3.30
C HIS A 40 3.36 -5.64 4.75
N SER A 41 3.88 -6.56 5.57
CA SER A 41 3.51 -6.65 6.99
C SER A 41 3.94 -5.42 7.78
N ARG A 42 5.16 -4.92 7.55
CA ARG A 42 5.64 -3.67 8.16
C ARG A 42 4.81 -2.46 7.72
N GLN A 43 4.41 -2.39 6.46
CA GLN A 43 3.57 -1.29 5.97
C GLN A 43 2.20 -1.27 6.65
N ARG A 44 1.60 -2.45 6.86
CA ARG A 44 0.33 -2.58 7.59
C ARG A 44 0.47 -2.18 9.06
N GLU A 45 1.58 -2.56 9.69
CA GLU A 45 1.89 -2.20 11.07
C GLU A 45 2.12 -0.69 11.24
N ILE A 46 2.92 -0.07 10.38
CA ILE A 46 3.17 1.38 10.39
C ILE A 46 1.86 2.16 10.21
N THR A 47 1.01 1.75 9.26
CA THR A 47 -0.28 2.42 9.01
C THR A 47 -1.19 2.33 10.23
N ARG A 48 -1.24 1.16 10.88
CA ARG A 48 -2.04 0.95 12.11
C ARG A 48 -1.52 1.81 13.26
N ILE A 49 -0.21 1.88 13.47
CA ILE A 49 0.41 2.67 14.54
C ILE A 49 0.09 4.15 14.33
N THR A 50 0.29 4.68 13.13
CA THR A 50 0.01 6.09 12.82
C THR A 50 -1.45 6.44 13.04
N LEU A 51 -2.38 5.58 12.60
CA LEU A 51 -3.80 5.83 12.80
C LEU A 51 -4.16 5.88 14.29
N SER A 52 -3.64 4.94 15.08
CA SER A 52 -3.92 4.87 16.52
C SER A 52 -3.23 5.96 17.33
N SER A 53 -1.98 6.28 17.03
CA SER A 53 -1.16 7.23 17.81
C SER A 53 -1.49 8.68 17.50
N VAL A 54 -1.98 8.99 16.30
CA VAL A 54 -2.32 10.35 15.88
C VAL A 54 -3.80 10.65 16.08
N ALA A 55 -4.71 9.70 15.81
CA ALA A 55 -6.15 9.97 15.94
C ALA A 55 -6.58 10.21 17.39
N ALA A 56 -6.03 9.46 18.37
CA ALA A 56 -6.38 9.58 19.78
C ALA A 56 -6.11 10.99 20.36
N PRO A 57 -4.87 11.54 20.27
CA PRO A 57 -4.60 12.89 20.79
C PRO A 57 -5.21 14.01 19.95
N LEU A 58 -5.52 13.76 18.67
CA LEU A 58 -6.19 14.74 17.82
C LEU A 58 -7.64 14.95 18.26
N MET A 59 -8.37 13.88 18.57
CA MET A 59 -9.77 13.95 19.02
C MET A 59 -9.92 14.67 20.38
N GLU A 60 -8.97 14.52 21.30
CA GLU A 60 -8.98 15.20 22.60
C GLU A 60 -8.74 16.71 22.51
N LYS A 61 -8.13 17.20 21.43
CA LYS A 61 -7.72 18.60 21.26
C LYS A 61 -8.65 19.43 20.35
N LEU A 62 -9.85 18.96 20.03
CA LEU A 62 -10.84 19.70 19.23
C LEU A 62 -11.86 20.41 20.15
N PRO A 63 -11.60 21.66 20.59
CA PRO A 63 -12.42 22.35 21.59
C PRO A 63 -13.87 22.63 21.16
N TRP A 64 -14.17 22.58 19.86
CA TRP A 64 -15.53 22.80 19.32
C TRP A 64 -16.44 21.57 19.34
N ILE A 65 -15.91 20.39 19.69
CA ILE A 65 -16.70 19.15 19.86
C ILE A 65 -17.17 18.95 21.32
N ASN A 66 -16.60 19.70 22.27
CA ASN A 66 -16.88 19.58 23.71
C ASN A 66 -17.94 20.57 24.20
N HIS A 67 -19.07 20.71 23.49
CA HIS A 67 -20.19 21.58 23.92
C HIS A 67 -21.45 20.77 24.28
N PHE A 68 -21.26 19.63 24.96
CA PHE A 68 -22.37 18.78 25.37
C PHE A 68 -22.64 18.93 26.86
N HIS A 69 -23.86 19.36 27.20
CA HIS A 69 -24.37 19.39 28.58
C HIS A 69 -24.61 17.98 29.16
N ASN A 70 -24.63 16.93 28.32
CA ASN A 70 -24.58 15.52 28.68
C ASN A 70 -23.70 14.80 27.65
N THR A 71 -22.61 14.17 28.10
CA THR A 71 -21.69 13.42 27.23
C THR A 71 -22.36 12.15 26.68
N PRO A 72 -22.52 12.01 25.35
CA PRO A 72 -22.97 10.76 24.74
C PRO A 72 -21.95 9.63 24.92
N ASP A 73 -22.39 8.39 24.72
CA ASP A 73 -21.52 7.21 24.79
C ASP A 73 -20.40 7.26 23.74
N ARG A 74 -19.25 6.65 24.07
CA ARG A 74 -18.02 6.64 23.26
C ARG A 74 -18.24 6.18 21.80
N GLU A 75 -19.15 5.26 21.56
CA GLU A 75 -19.51 4.74 20.24
C GLU A 75 -20.06 5.84 19.30
N TRP A 76 -20.76 6.83 19.87
CA TRP A 76 -21.29 7.97 19.12
C TRP A 76 -20.16 8.86 18.58
N PHE A 77 -19.14 9.13 19.40
CA PHE A 77 -17.97 9.91 19.00
C PHE A 77 -17.12 9.19 17.94
N GLU A 78 -16.97 7.87 18.08
CA GLU A 78 -16.25 7.07 17.09
C GLU A 78 -16.99 7.07 15.75
N THR A 79 -18.32 6.94 15.76
CA THR A 79 -19.15 6.97 14.55
C THR A 79 -19.13 8.35 13.88
N ASP A 80 -19.26 9.44 14.65
CA ASP A 80 -19.20 10.81 14.13
C ASP A 80 -17.83 11.15 13.54
N ALA A 81 -16.73 10.73 14.18
CA ALA A 81 -15.38 10.92 13.65
C ALA A 81 -15.18 10.16 12.32
N VAL A 82 -15.58 8.88 12.28
CA VAL A 82 -15.48 8.06 11.06
C VAL A 82 -16.35 8.65 9.96
N LEU A 83 -17.56 9.10 10.27
CA LEU A 83 -18.48 9.71 9.31
C LEU A 83 -17.88 10.98 8.71
N ARG A 84 -17.33 11.90 9.52
CA ARG A 84 -16.77 13.17 9.02
C ARG A 84 -15.52 12.94 8.16
N VAL A 85 -14.65 12.03 8.57
CA VAL A 85 -13.42 11.70 7.83
C VAL A 85 -13.74 10.98 6.52
N SER A 86 -14.66 10.01 6.53
CA SER A 86 -15.06 9.28 5.32
C SER A 86 -15.87 10.16 4.36
N LEU A 87 -16.76 11.00 4.88
CA LEU A 87 -17.54 11.96 4.09
C LEU A 87 -16.63 13.00 3.43
N GLY A 88 -15.63 13.53 4.14
CA GLY A 88 -14.65 14.45 3.56
C GLY A 88 -13.89 13.85 2.38
N ASN A 89 -13.43 12.60 2.52
CA ASN A 89 -12.79 11.86 1.42
C ASN A 89 -13.76 11.64 0.26
N PHE A 90 -15.00 11.22 0.54
CA PHE A 90 -16.00 11.00 -0.48
C PHE A 90 -16.29 12.26 -1.31
N VAL A 91 -16.48 13.41 -0.65
CA VAL A 91 -16.71 14.70 -1.33
C VAL A 91 -15.48 15.11 -2.13
N PHE A 92 -14.28 14.97 -1.58
CA PHE A 92 -13.02 15.28 -2.27
C PHE A 92 -12.87 14.49 -3.59
N PHE A 93 -13.05 13.17 -3.53
CA PHE A 93 -12.98 12.33 -4.74
C PHE A 93 -14.14 12.57 -5.70
N SER A 94 -15.33 12.89 -5.20
CA SER A 94 -16.48 13.23 -6.04
C SER A 94 -16.24 14.51 -6.86
N ILE A 95 -15.61 15.52 -6.26
CA ILE A 95 -15.23 16.75 -6.97
C ILE A 95 -14.18 16.47 -8.04
N LEU A 96 -13.12 15.72 -7.72
CA LEU A 96 -12.11 15.32 -8.70
C LEU A 96 -12.72 14.49 -9.84
N LEU A 97 -13.65 13.58 -9.53
CA LEU A 97 -14.37 12.78 -10.50
C LEU A 97 -15.15 13.67 -11.47
N VAL A 98 -15.98 14.60 -10.96
CA VAL A 98 -16.78 15.51 -11.79
C VAL A 98 -15.89 16.43 -12.63
N MET A 99 -14.79 16.94 -12.06
CA MET A 99 -13.85 17.81 -12.77
C MET A 99 -13.20 17.12 -13.99
N MET A 100 -13.00 15.79 -13.91
CA MET A 100 -12.38 14.99 -14.96
C MET A 100 -13.39 14.44 -15.98
N ILE A 101 -14.70 14.68 -15.82
CA ILE A 101 -15.69 14.25 -16.81
C ILE A 101 -15.40 14.93 -18.15
N GLY A 102 -15.29 14.11 -19.20
CA GLY A 102 -15.11 14.57 -20.58
C GLY A 102 -13.67 14.92 -20.97
N VAL A 103 -12.67 14.68 -20.11
CA VAL A 103 -11.26 14.78 -20.49
C VAL A 103 -10.90 13.59 -21.39
N LYS A 104 -10.51 13.88 -22.64
CA LYS A 104 -10.21 12.85 -23.66
C LYS A 104 -8.72 12.71 -23.97
N THR A 105 -7.90 13.69 -23.59
CA THR A 105 -6.49 13.75 -23.95
C THR A 105 -5.64 14.31 -22.82
N GLN A 106 -4.41 13.81 -22.68
CA GLN A 106 -3.45 14.24 -21.66
C GLN A 106 -2.91 15.67 -21.87
N LYS A 107 -3.23 16.32 -23.01
CA LYS A 107 -2.91 17.73 -23.29
C LYS A 107 -3.90 18.71 -22.66
N ASP A 108 -4.99 18.23 -22.06
CA ASP A 108 -5.94 19.09 -21.37
C ASP A 108 -5.28 19.68 -20.11
N PRO A 109 -5.34 21.00 -19.84
CA PRO A 109 -4.75 21.60 -18.65
C PRO A 109 -5.25 20.97 -17.33
N ARG A 110 -6.41 20.31 -17.36
CA ARG A 110 -6.96 19.53 -16.24
C ARG A 110 -6.11 18.30 -15.86
N ASP A 111 -5.31 17.78 -16.78
CA ASP A 111 -4.39 16.66 -16.53
C ASP A 111 -3.28 17.04 -15.52
N GLY A 112 -2.82 18.30 -15.56
CA GLY A 112 -1.85 18.83 -14.59
C GLY A 112 -2.41 18.91 -13.17
N ILE A 113 -3.71 19.12 -13.02
CA ILE A 113 -4.41 19.06 -11.73
C ILE A 113 -4.57 17.61 -11.28
N HIS A 114 -4.80 16.65 -12.19
CA HIS A 114 -4.92 15.24 -11.84
C HIS A 114 -3.60 14.61 -11.39
N HIS A 115 -2.51 14.85 -12.12
CA HIS A 115 -1.21 14.24 -11.85
C HIS A 115 -0.28 15.08 -10.95
N GLY A 116 -0.48 16.40 -10.92
CA GLY A 116 0.32 17.34 -10.14
C GLY A 116 -0.40 17.89 -8.92
N GLY A 117 0.18 18.93 -8.31
CA GLY A 117 -0.50 19.75 -7.30
C GLY A 117 -0.77 19.07 -5.96
N TRP A 118 -0.01 18.04 -5.58
CA TRP A 118 -0.23 17.30 -4.32
C TRP A 118 -0.27 18.19 -3.08
N MET A 119 0.56 19.24 -3.02
CA MET A 119 0.51 20.18 -1.91
C MET A 119 -0.85 20.91 -1.83
N MET A 120 -1.43 21.31 -2.96
CA MET A 120 -2.75 21.95 -3.02
C MET A 120 -3.91 20.97 -2.76
N LYS A 121 -3.70 19.66 -2.96
CA LYS A 121 -4.71 18.60 -2.73
C LYS A 121 -4.77 18.13 -1.28
N VAL A 122 -3.68 18.32 -0.53
CA VAL A 122 -3.49 17.80 0.83
C VAL A 122 -3.79 18.86 1.90
N ILE A 123 -3.70 20.14 1.57
CA ILE A 123 -4.11 21.28 2.42
C ILE A 123 -5.63 21.39 2.41
#